data_AF-A0A2E7PSA8-F1
#
_entry.id   AF-A0A2E7PSA8-F1
#
_cell.length_a   1.000
_cell.length_b   1.000
_cell.length_c   1.000
_cell.angle_alpha   90.00
_cell.angle_beta   90.00
_cell.angle_gamma   90.00
#
_symmetry.space_group_name_H-M   'P 1'
#
loop_
_entity.id
_entity.type
_entity.pdbx_description
1 polymer ?
#
loop_
_entity_poly.entity_id
_entity_poly.type
_entity_poly.pdbx_seq_one_letter_code
_entity_poly.pdbx_strand_id
1 'polypeptide(L)'
;DGISEADKFVTKAGAHAHQSMAFSEAGTYRVGFNFSGKLAANGLNIISQEYELLFEVEEADHDDDSHGHDDLAIGAYSTGASPFSLSFETKAGLTYEIEASHDLKKWEEIGEVKGNGGTVDFIDQREALFNSQYYRVKIK
;
A
#
# COMPACT_ATOMS: atom_id res chain seq x y z
N ASP A 1 -11.36 12.29 1.15
CA ASP A 1 -10.27 12.04 2.12
C ASP A 1 -9.12 13.05 1.98
N GLY A 2 -8.83 13.52 0.75
CA GLY A 2 -8.35 14.88 0.43
C GLY A 2 -7.22 15.45 1.30
N ILE A 3 -5.97 15.09 1.00
CA ILE A 3 -4.77 15.71 1.62
C ILE A 3 -4.53 17.09 1.02
N SER A 4 -4.24 18.06 1.88
CA SER A 4 -3.96 19.45 1.56
C SER A 4 -2.81 20.00 2.41
N GLU A 5 -2.46 21.26 2.21
CA GLU A 5 -1.51 21.96 3.08
C GLU A 5 -1.95 22.01 4.56
N ALA A 6 -3.24 21.82 4.85
CA ALA A 6 -3.77 21.76 6.22
C ALA A 6 -3.34 20.48 6.96
N ASP A 7 -2.93 19.44 6.24
CA ASP A 7 -2.52 18.14 6.80
C ASP A 7 -1.03 18.10 7.13
N LYS A 8 -0.36 19.26 7.08
CA LYS A 8 1.01 19.42 7.52
C LYS A 8 1.09 19.55 9.03
N PHE A 9 1.73 18.58 9.67
CA PHE A 9 2.05 18.64 11.09
C PHE A 9 3.47 19.17 11.34
N VAL A 10 3.62 20.09 12.29
CA VAL A 10 4.92 20.64 12.71
C VAL A 10 5.21 20.23 14.15
N THR A 11 6.35 19.58 14.34
CA THR A 11 6.87 19.24 15.67
C THR A 11 8.22 19.92 15.93
N LYS A 12 8.57 20.09 17.21
CA LYS A 12 9.89 20.61 17.60
C LYS A 12 10.93 19.51 17.49
N ALA A 13 12.17 19.88 17.14
CA ALA A 13 13.28 18.94 17.13
C ALA A 13 13.44 18.28 18.52
N GLY A 14 13.50 16.94 18.53
CA GLY A 14 13.59 16.14 19.76
C GLY A 14 12.26 15.91 20.49
N ALA A 15 11.14 16.45 20.00
CA ALA A 15 9.82 16.17 20.56
C ALA A 15 9.22 14.87 20.00
N HIS A 16 8.41 14.21 20.82
CA HIS A 16 7.63 13.02 20.44
C HIS A 16 6.16 13.42 20.32
N ALA A 17 5.55 13.13 19.18
CA ALA A 17 4.16 13.48 18.89
C ALA A 17 3.47 12.28 18.23
N HIS A 18 2.23 12.05 18.62
CA HIS A 18 1.35 11.05 18.01
C HIS A 18 0.25 11.79 17.26
N GLN A 19 -0.06 11.31 16.05
CA GLN A 19 -1.17 11.85 15.25
C GLN A 19 -2.10 10.74 14.84
N SER A 20 -3.39 11.03 14.87
CA SER A 20 -4.44 10.15 14.39
C SER A 20 -4.77 10.49 12.94
N MET A 21 -5.05 9.46 12.16
CA MET A 21 -5.57 9.57 10.80
C MET A 21 -6.82 8.70 10.69
N ALA A 22 -7.76 9.10 9.85
CA ALA A 22 -8.99 8.36 9.58
C ALA A 22 -9.33 8.46 8.09
N PHE A 23 -10.08 7.47 7.61
CA PHE A 23 -10.59 7.38 6.25
C PHE A 23 -12.11 7.51 6.30
N SER A 24 -12.71 8.12 5.27
CA SER A 24 -14.17 8.32 5.25
C SER A 24 -14.93 7.24 4.47
N GLU A 25 -14.21 6.41 3.70
CA GLU A 25 -14.80 5.36 2.88
C GLU A 25 -13.92 4.11 2.94
N ALA A 26 -14.50 2.94 2.64
CA ALA A 26 -13.73 1.72 2.45
C ALA A 26 -12.98 1.78 1.10
N GLY A 27 -11.80 1.16 1.04
CA GLY A 27 -10.99 1.11 -0.15
C GLY A 27 -9.50 0.97 0.13
N THR A 28 -8.72 0.96 -0.95
CA THR A 28 -7.26 0.90 -0.90
C THR A 28 -6.66 2.30 -1.06
N TYR A 29 -5.86 2.72 -0.10
CA TYR A 29 -5.27 4.06 -0.02
C TYR A 29 -3.75 4.01 -0.04
N ARG A 30 -3.13 4.79 -0.95
CA ARG A 30 -1.71 5.11 -0.91
C ARG A 30 -1.52 6.45 -0.26
N VAL A 31 -0.84 6.48 0.88
CA VAL A 31 -0.53 7.72 1.60
C VAL A 31 0.96 7.98 1.51
N GLY A 32 1.30 9.04 0.78
CA GLY A 32 2.66 9.56 0.68
C GLY A 32 3.00 10.49 1.83
N PHE A 33 4.23 10.37 2.33
CA PHE A 33 4.75 11.17 3.41
C PHE A 33 6.14 11.69 3.04
N ASN A 34 6.39 12.96 3.34
CA ASN A 34 7.72 13.52 3.34
C ASN A 34 7.95 14.29 4.64
N PHE A 35 9.21 14.36 5.07
CA PHE A 35 9.62 15.13 6.22
C PHE A 35 10.46 16.30 5.77
N SER A 36 10.19 17.49 6.30
CA SER A 36 11.02 18.67 6.07
C SER A 36 11.52 19.27 7.36
N GLY A 37 12.69 19.89 7.31
CA GLY A 37 13.31 20.52 8.46
C GLY A 37 14.40 21.52 8.07
N LYS A 38 14.77 22.37 9.02
CA LYS A 38 15.92 23.29 8.87
C LYS A 38 17.15 22.68 9.50
N LEU A 39 18.26 22.66 8.78
CA LEU A 39 19.56 22.25 9.32
C LEU A 39 20.03 23.25 10.37
N ALA A 40 20.50 22.76 11.51
CA ALA A 40 20.98 23.61 12.61
C ALA A 40 22.21 24.44 12.22
N ALA A 41 23.06 23.93 11.31
CA ALA A 41 24.33 24.55 10.95
C ALA A 41 24.18 25.83 10.10
N ASN A 42 23.20 25.87 9.20
CA ASN A 42 23.08 26.95 8.20
C ASN A 42 21.64 27.40 7.93
N GLY A 43 20.64 26.83 8.62
CA GLY A 43 19.23 27.17 8.45
C GLY A 43 18.61 26.70 7.12
N LEU A 44 19.34 25.90 6.32
CA LEU A 44 18.85 25.39 5.04
C LEU A 44 17.65 24.47 5.26
N ASN A 45 16.57 24.71 4.51
CA ASN A 45 15.44 23.79 4.44
C ASN A 45 15.84 22.56 3.62
N ILE A 46 15.67 21.38 4.20
CA ILE A 46 15.79 20.10 3.51
C ILE A 46 14.46 19.36 3.57
N ILE A 47 14.22 18.52 2.57
CA ILE A 47 13.08 17.63 2.50
C ILE A 47 13.58 16.21 2.24
N SER A 48 12.99 15.21 2.88
CA SER A 48 13.25 13.81 2.59
C SER A 48 12.71 13.45 1.22
N GLN A 49 13.13 12.30 0.70
CA GLN A 49 12.34 11.60 -0.31
C GLN A 49 10.94 11.28 0.25
N GLU A 50 9.98 11.13 -0.65
CA GLU A 50 8.65 10.64 -0.30
C GLU A 50 8.73 9.14 0.04
N TYR A 51 8.03 8.73 1.09
CA TYR A 51 7.78 7.33 1.39
C TYR A 51 6.28 7.09 1.41
N GLU A 52 5.85 5.94 0.92
CA GLU A 52 4.42 5.61 0.81
C GLU A 52 4.06 4.48 1.78
N LEU A 53 2.87 4.59 2.36
CA LEU A 53 2.19 3.51 3.07
C LEU A 53 0.92 3.13 2.32
N LEU A 54 0.64 1.84 2.24
CA LEU A 54 -0.62 1.32 1.73
C LEU A 54 -1.53 0.95 2.91
N PHE A 55 -2.76 1.44 2.88
CA PHE A 55 -3.82 1.08 3.81
C PHE A 55 -4.96 0.42 3.04
N GLU A 56 -5.43 -0.70 3.55
CA GLU A 56 -6.69 -1.31 3.14
C GLU A 56 -7.72 -1.04 4.24
N VAL A 57 -8.76 -0.30 3.87
CA VAL A 57 -9.86 0.09 4.74
C VAL A 57 -11.08 -0.70 4.31
N GLU A 58 -11.67 -1.43 5.25
CA GLU A 58 -12.83 -2.28 5.01
C GLU A 58 -14.02 -1.74 5.81
N GLU A 59 -15.23 -2.00 5.32
CA GLU A 59 -16.43 -1.87 6.15
C GLU A 59 -16.36 -2.95 7.23
N ALA A 60 -16.54 -2.56 8.48
CA ALA A 60 -16.57 -3.50 9.58
C ALA A 60 -17.91 -4.25 9.54
N ASP A 61 -17.85 -5.57 9.39
CA ASP A 61 -19.01 -6.44 9.57
C ASP A 61 -19.41 -6.42 11.06
N HIS A 62 -20.31 -5.52 11.45
CA HIS A 62 -20.91 -5.50 12.77
C HIS A 62 -22.20 -6.33 12.74
N ASP A 63 -22.10 -7.61 13.12
CA ASP A 63 -23.25 -8.51 13.38
C ASP A 63 -24.00 -8.18 14.71
N ASP A 64 -23.80 -6.99 15.29
CA ASP A 64 -24.46 -6.57 16.54
C ASP A 64 -25.36 -5.34 16.33
N ASP A 65 -26.65 -5.63 16.12
CA ASP A 65 -27.76 -4.73 15.78
C ASP A 65 -28.06 -3.61 16.80
N SER A 66 -27.21 -3.34 17.79
CA SER A 66 -27.55 -2.40 18.87
C SER A 66 -27.15 -0.95 18.61
N HIS A 67 -26.19 -0.65 17.73
CA HIS A 67 -25.79 0.74 17.44
C HIS A 67 -25.33 0.88 15.98
N GLY A 68 -26.25 1.28 15.10
CA GLY A 68 -26.03 1.40 13.65
C GLY A 68 -25.01 2.47 13.25
N HIS A 69 -23.73 2.15 13.40
CA HIS A 69 -22.64 2.86 12.77
C HIS A 69 -21.95 1.93 11.78
N ASP A 70 -21.89 2.37 10.52
CA ASP A 70 -21.04 1.79 9.49
C ASP A 70 -19.58 2.09 9.89
N ASP A 71 -19.02 1.25 10.74
CA ASP A 71 -17.67 1.43 11.25
C ASP A 71 -16.66 1.02 10.17
N LEU A 72 -15.60 1.82 9.95
CA LEU A 72 -14.50 1.47 9.06
C LEU A 72 -13.34 0.88 9.88
N ALA A 73 -12.81 -0.24 9.42
CA ALA A 73 -11.66 -0.92 10.04
C ALA A 73 -10.45 -0.91 9.10
N ILE A 74 -9.25 -0.82 9.66
CA ILE A 74 -8.01 -1.03 8.90
C ILE A 74 -7.72 -2.53 8.90
N GLY A 75 -7.97 -3.20 7.78
CA GLY A 75 -7.72 -4.63 7.61
C GLY A 75 -6.23 -4.96 7.55
N ALA A 76 -5.42 -4.08 6.94
CA ALA A 76 -3.97 -4.19 6.88
C ALA A 76 -3.27 -2.83 6.66
N TYR A 77 -2.08 -2.68 7.25
CA TYR A 77 -1.12 -1.63 6.89
C TYR A 77 0.26 -2.25 6.66
N SER A 78 0.96 -1.86 5.60
CA SER A 78 2.31 -2.36 5.31
C SER A 78 3.29 -1.22 5.07
N THR A 79 4.33 -1.20 5.90
CA THR A 79 5.50 -0.29 5.78
C THR A 79 6.45 -0.69 4.65
N GLY A 80 6.19 -1.84 4.03
CA GLY A 80 6.89 -2.36 2.86
C GLY A 80 5.91 -2.80 1.78
N ALA A 81 4.74 -2.14 1.68
CA ALA A 81 3.82 -2.34 0.57
C ALA A 81 4.56 -1.92 -0.70
N SER A 82 5.29 -2.87 -1.29
CA SER A 82 5.84 -2.69 -2.60
C SER A 82 4.65 -2.32 -3.50
N PRO A 83 4.76 -1.27 -4.30
CA PRO A 83 3.64 -0.65 -5.00
C PRO A 83 2.91 -1.57 -5.98
N PHE A 84 3.22 -2.86 -6.05
CA PHE A 84 2.55 -3.80 -6.91
C PHE A 84 2.34 -5.15 -6.22
N SER A 85 1.16 -5.33 -5.66
CA SER A 85 0.64 -6.63 -5.25
C SER A 85 -0.50 -7.06 -6.17
N LEU A 86 -0.70 -8.37 -6.28
CA LEU A 86 -1.87 -8.96 -6.93
C LEU A 86 -2.43 -10.06 -6.04
N SER A 87 -3.77 -10.13 -6.00
CA SER A 87 -4.50 -11.15 -5.26
C SER A 87 -5.40 -11.89 -6.25
N PHE A 88 -5.37 -13.22 -6.20
CA PHE A 88 -6.13 -14.05 -7.14
C PHE A 88 -6.51 -15.40 -6.55
N GLU A 89 -7.65 -15.91 -6.99
CA GLU A 89 -8.16 -17.24 -6.62
C GLU A 89 -7.31 -18.35 -7.24
N THR A 90 -6.95 -19.32 -6.42
CA THR A 90 -6.14 -20.47 -6.83
C THR A 90 -6.84 -21.80 -6.59
N LYS A 91 -6.46 -22.81 -7.37
CA LYS A 91 -6.82 -24.19 -7.12
C LYS A 91 -5.69 -24.89 -6.37
N ALA A 92 -6.06 -25.68 -5.37
CA ALA A 92 -5.10 -26.43 -4.56
C ALA A 92 -4.25 -27.36 -5.45
N GLY A 93 -2.93 -27.29 -5.26
CA GLY A 93 -1.99 -28.19 -5.94
C GLY A 93 -1.57 -27.76 -7.34
N LEU A 94 -2.06 -26.62 -7.85
CA LEU A 94 -1.52 -25.99 -9.07
C LEU A 94 -0.41 -25.01 -8.71
N THR A 95 0.54 -24.84 -9.63
CA THR A 95 1.55 -23.78 -9.56
C THR A 95 1.18 -22.70 -10.55
N TYR A 96 1.24 -21.46 -10.10
CA TYR A 96 0.94 -20.29 -10.88
C TYR A 96 2.22 -19.51 -11.13
N GLU A 97 2.49 -19.17 -12.38
CA GLU A 97 3.58 -18.31 -12.81
C GLU A 97 3.07 -16.88 -12.95
N ILE A 98 3.80 -15.93 -12.37
CA ILE A 98 3.47 -14.51 -12.40
C ILE A 98 4.46 -13.85 -13.36
N GLU A 99 3.93 -13.18 -14.36
CA GLU A 99 4.72 -12.41 -15.31
C GLU A 99 4.36 -10.93 -15.26
N ALA A 100 5.35 -10.10 -15.57
CA ALA A 100 5.25 -8.66 -15.62
C ALA A 100 5.70 -8.09 -16.97
N SER A 101 5.10 -6.97 -17.37
CA SER A 101 5.45 -6.23 -18.59
C SER A 101 5.35 -4.72 -18.39
N HIS A 102 6.24 -3.96 -19.02
CA HIS A 102 6.17 -2.50 -19.08
C HIS A 102 5.51 -1.97 -20.37
N ASP A 103 5.37 -2.79 -21.41
CA ASP A 103 4.90 -2.38 -22.74
C ASP A 103 3.80 -3.28 -23.34
N LEU A 104 3.30 -4.25 -22.56
CA LEU A 104 2.36 -5.31 -22.96
C LEU A 104 2.86 -6.25 -24.06
N LYS A 105 4.12 -6.10 -24.52
CA LYS A 105 4.71 -6.87 -25.61
C LYS A 105 5.73 -7.88 -25.09
N LYS A 106 6.62 -7.44 -24.19
CA LYS A 106 7.63 -8.29 -23.55
C LYS A 106 7.17 -8.64 -22.15
N TRP A 107 7.16 -9.93 -21.86
CA TRP A 107 6.72 -10.47 -20.58
C TRP A 107 7.89 -11.24 -19.95
N GLU A 108 8.14 -10.96 -18.67
CA GLU A 108 9.20 -11.61 -17.88
C GLU A 108 8.56 -12.29 -16.68
N GLU A 109 9.00 -13.51 -16.38
CA GLU A 109 8.62 -14.22 -15.16
C GLU A 109 9.25 -13.52 -13.95
N ILE A 110 8.43 -13.25 -12.94
CA ILE A 110 8.84 -12.52 -11.73
C ILE A 110 8.60 -13.31 -10.44
N GLY A 111 7.91 -14.44 -10.55
CA GLY A 111 7.75 -15.35 -9.43
C GLY A 111 6.72 -16.44 -9.69
N GLU A 112 6.59 -17.31 -8.70
CA GLU A 112 5.63 -18.40 -8.70
C GLU A 112 4.87 -18.43 -7.38
N VAL A 113 3.61 -18.85 -7.45
CA VAL A 113 2.78 -19.09 -6.26
C VAL A 113 2.15 -20.48 -6.35
N LYS A 114 2.24 -21.23 -5.26
CA LYS A 114 1.57 -22.53 -5.14
C LYS A 114 0.14 -22.32 -4.64
N GLY A 115 -0.82 -22.77 -5.42
CA GLY A 115 -2.24 -22.63 -5.10
C GLY A 115 -2.63 -23.43 -3.87
N ASN A 116 -3.37 -22.79 -2.97
CA ASN A 116 -3.88 -23.35 -1.72
C ASN A 116 -5.38 -23.74 -1.82
N GLY A 117 -6.05 -23.42 -2.92
CA GLY A 117 -7.49 -23.67 -3.09
C GLY A 117 -8.39 -22.48 -2.72
N GLY A 118 -7.80 -21.32 -2.45
CA GLY A 118 -8.48 -20.04 -2.27
C GLY A 118 -7.61 -18.88 -2.79
N THR A 119 -7.89 -17.68 -2.30
CA THR A 119 -7.12 -16.49 -2.65
C THR A 119 -5.70 -16.54 -2.08
N VAL A 120 -4.74 -16.10 -2.90
CA VAL A 120 -3.34 -15.90 -2.52
C VAL A 120 -2.90 -14.50 -2.93
N ASP A 121 -1.98 -13.93 -2.14
CA ASP A 121 -1.34 -12.66 -2.46
C ASP A 121 0.06 -12.91 -3.03
N PHE A 122 0.40 -12.14 -4.05
CA PHE A 122 1.75 -12.03 -4.57
C PHE A 122 2.20 -10.58 -4.47
N ILE A 123 3.40 -10.36 -3.93
CA ILE A 123 4.02 -9.04 -3.79
C ILE A 123 5.22 -8.98 -4.72
N ASP A 124 5.18 -8.06 -5.68
CA ASP A 124 6.33 -7.77 -6.54
C ASP A 124 7.36 -6.94 -5.77
N GLN A 125 8.46 -7.56 -5.37
CA GLN A 125 9.53 -6.92 -4.60
C GLN A 125 10.54 -6.17 -5.47
N ARG A 126 10.35 -6.11 -6.80
CA ARG A 126 11.27 -5.40 -7.69
C ARG A 126 11.10 -3.89 -7.52
N GLU A 127 12.19 -3.15 -7.70
CA GLU A 127 12.13 -1.69 -7.70
C GLU A 127 11.23 -1.19 -8.85
N ALA A 128 10.35 -0.25 -8.53
CA ALA A 128 9.38 0.36 -9.43
C ALA A 128 10.05 1.34 -10.43
N LEU A 129 10.91 0.83 -11.31
CA LEU A 129 11.66 1.66 -12.28
C LEU A 129 10.83 2.10 -13.50
N PHE A 130 9.53 1.79 -13.53
CA PHE A 130 8.67 1.94 -14.71
C PHE A 130 7.43 2.79 -14.40
N ASN A 131 7.05 3.66 -15.34
CA ASN A 131 5.87 4.52 -15.23
C ASN A 131 4.54 3.73 -15.21
N SER A 132 4.54 2.50 -15.71
CA SER A 132 3.38 1.60 -15.70
C SER A 132 3.86 0.16 -15.70
N GLN A 133 3.15 -0.69 -14.98
CA GLN A 133 3.50 -2.09 -14.80
C GLN A 133 2.24 -2.94 -14.96
N TYR A 134 2.28 -3.89 -15.89
CA TYR A 134 1.20 -4.83 -16.17
C TYR A 134 1.57 -6.21 -15.66
N TYR A 135 0.57 -6.96 -15.21
CA TYR A 135 0.71 -8.30 -14.66
C TYR A 135 -0.17 -9.29 -15.41
N ARG A 136 0.28 -10.54 -15.52
CA ARG A 136 -0.59 -11.67 -15.87
C ARG A 136 -0.18 -12.90 -15.07
N VAL A 137 -1.15 -13.77 -14.87
CA VAL A 137 -0.98 -15.03 -14.15
C VAL A 137 -1.23 -16.18 -15.11
N LYS A 138 -0.37 -17.19 -15.07
CA LYS A 138 -0.51 -18.43 -15.84
C LYS A 138 -0.46 -19.64 -14.92
N ILE A 139 -1.09 -20.72 -15.35
CA ILE A 139 -0.91 -22.03 -14.70
C ILE A 139 0.29 -22.69 -15.38
N LYS A 140 1.20 -23.25 -14.59
CA LYS A 140 2.38 -23.98 -15.06
C LYS A 140 2.06 -25.46 -15.32
#